data_AF-A0A365HDS1-F1
#
_entry.id   AF-A0A365HDS1-F1
#
_cell.length_a   1.000
_cell.length_b   1.000
_cell.length_c   1.000
_cell.angle_alpha   90.00
_cell.angle_beta   90.00
_cell.angle_gamma   90.00
#
_symmetry.space_group_name_H-M   'P 1'
#
loop_
_entity.id
_entity.type
_entity.pdbx_description
1 polymer ?
#
loop_
_entity_poly.entity_id
_entity_poly.type
_entity_poly.pdbx_seq_one_letter_code
_entity_poly.pdbx_strand_id
1 'polypeptide(L)'
;MGGEVTVVYALEEPPGEWDAAVFLAGPTPRSPDVLSWRPEMIGELRRRWPGPGRLVVFSPEHWDGLHDDYTGQVGWEERCLNLADEVIFWVPRDLVTLPAFTTNVEWGMWHDSGRAVFGAPPDAPKNRYLLHYAGVSGVPTATTPGDAAAAALRRIGAGARRAAGEREVPLLVWRTASFQAWYAAQRGAGNALRAARLEWAAPANRLWLLRAHVHVAAEDRVKDNEVVLLRPDVSVVVLYRPGVTPADTEVVLVREFRTPGATADGFVHELPGGSGPGDPPAVAVAEVAEETGLRITPDRLRAHGSRQVAATLSSYRAHLFSAELTAGELAVLRAGGPHGTAADGERTYPEVATYGEIVHARLVDWSTLGMLAEAFFADRPRIPETGR
;
A
#
# COMPACT_ATOMS: atom_id res chain seq x y z
N MET A 1 27.03 -17.61 0.15
CA MET A 1 27.54 -16.61 -0.82
C MET A 1 27.22 -15.25 -0.23
N GLY A 2 28.20 -14.36 -0.08
CA GLY A 2 27.97 -13.02 0.48
C GLY A 2 27.16 -12.17 -0.50
N GLY A 3 26.40 -11.21 0.03
CA GLY A 3 25.66 -10.25 -0.80
C GLY A 3 26.60 -9.39 -1.65
N GLU A 4 26.15 -9.05 -2.86
CA GLU A 4 26.89 -8.21 -3.81
C GLU A 4 26.37 -6.77 -3.75
N VAL A 5 27.25 -5.78 -3.87
CA VAL A 5 26.87 -4.38 -4.07
C VAL A 5 27.38 -3.88 -5.41
N THR A 6 26.45 -3.56 -6.32
CA THR A 6 26.73 -3.01 -7.65
C THR A 6 26.41 -1.51 -7.63
N VAL A 7 27.37 -0.68 -8.05
CA VAL A 7 27.14 0.75 -8.22
C VAL A 7 26.79 1.00 -9.67
N VAL A 8 25.77 1.82 -9.92
CA VAL A 8 25.36 2.27 -11.25
C VAL A 8 25.47 3.78 -11.26
N TYR A 9 26.36 4.31 -12.08
CA TYR A 9 26.62 5.74 -12.22
C TYR A 9 25.65 6.38 -13.21
N ALA A 10 25.63 7.71 -13.25
CA ALA A 10 24.78 8.46 -14.16
C ALA A 10 24.94 7.97 -15.61
N LEU A 11 23.83 7.89 -16.34
CA LEU A 11 23.72 7.41 -17.73
C LEU A 11 24.03 5.91 -17.96
N GLU A 12 24.48 5.16 -16.94
CA GLU A 12 24.64 3.71 -17.05
C GLU A 12 23.28 2.98 -16.95
N GLU A 13 23.13 1.87 -17.67
CA GLU A 13 21.91 1.08 -17.61
C GLU A 13 21.88 0.18 -16.36
N PRO A 14 20.84 0.27 -15.51
CA PRO A 14 20.68 -0.61 -14.34
C PRO A 14 20.62 -2.11 -14.70
N PRO A 15 21.24 -3.00 -13.90
CA PRO A 15 21.20 -4.45 -14.14
C PRO A 15 19.79 -5.01 -14.22
N GLY A 16 19.50 -5.92 -15.15
CA GLY A 16 18.15 -6.47 -15.40
C GLY A 16 17.44 -7.19 -14.23
N GLU A 17 18.13 -7.36 -13.09
CA GLU A 17 17.66 -8.03 -11.88
C GLU A 17 18.47 -7.60 -10.63
N TRP A 18 17.80 -7.50 -9.48
CA TRP A 18 18.40 -7.24 -8.17
C TRP A 18 17.46 -7.63 -7.03
N ASP A 19 17.93 -7.52 -5.79
CA ASP A 19 17.17 -7.82 -4.59
C ASP A 19 16.78 -6.53 -3.85
N ALA A 20 17.62 -5.51 -3.91
CA ALA A 20 17.32 -4.18 -3.41
C ALA A 20 18.01 -3.10 -4.24
N ALA A 21 17.47 -1.89 -4.22
CA ALA A 21 18.08 -0.72 -4.82
C ALA A 21 18.02 0.51 -3.90
N VAL A 22 19.08 1.31 -3.88
CA VAL A 22 19.19 2.57 -3.13
C VAL A 22 19.60 3.69 -4.09
N PHE A 23 18.96 4.85 -3.99
CA PHE A 23 19.42 6.07 -4.68
C PHE A 23 20.14 7.01 -3.70
N LEU A 24 21.28 7.57 -4.13
CA LEU A 24 22.08 8.51 -3.36
C LEU A 24 21.81 9.97 -3.75
N ALA A 25 20.75 10.53 -3.16
CA ALA A 25 20.36 11.92 -3.34
C ALA A 25 21.16 12.86 -2.43
N GLY A 26 21.56 14.01 -2.96
CA GLY A 26 22.38 14.97 -2.21
C GLY A 26 23.25 15.83 -3.13
N PRO A 27 23.94 16.85 -2.57
CA PRO A 27 24.78 17.73 -3.36
C PRO A 27 25.93 16.96 -4.01
N THR A 28 26.23 17.32 -5.25
CA THR A 28 27.44 16.90 -5.97
C THR A 28 28.48 18.03 -5.93
N PRO A 29 29.78 17.73 -5.78
CA PRO A 29 30.85 18.73 -5.85
C PRO A 29 30.74 19.62 -7.10
N ARG A 30 30.98 20.93 -6.93
CA ARG A 30 31.00 21.90 -8.04
C ARG A 30 32.34 22.03 -8.74
N SER A 31 33.38 21.46 -8.15
CA SER A 31 34.74 21.51 -8.64
C SER A 31 35.50 20.24 -8.24
N PRO A 32 36.52 19.81 -9.00
CA PRO A 32 37.24 18.55 -8.75
C PRO A 32 38.03 18.49 -7.44
N ASP A 33 38.34 19.64 -6.84
CA ASP A 33 39.06 19.77 -5.56
C ASP A 33 38.18 19.51 -4.33
N VAL A 34 36.86 19.46 -4.52
CA VAL A 34 35.90 19.15 -3.45
C VAL A 34 35.58 17.66 -3.49
N LEU A 35 35.83 16.96 -2.40
CA LEU A 35 35.57 15.51 -2.31
C LEU A 35 34.07 15.22 -2.27
N SER A 36 33.64 14.19 -3.01
CA SER A 36 32.31 13.62 -2.89
C SER A 36 32.16 12.82 -1.59
N TRP A 37 30.95 12.87 -1.00
CA TRP A 37 30.54 12.05 0.13
C TRP A 37 30.05 10.65 -0.29
N ARG A 38 29.72 10.46 -1.58
CA ARG A 38 29.11 9.21 -2.08
C ARG A 38 30.03 7.99 -1.92
N PRO A 39 31.36 8.06 -2.15
CA PRO A 39 32.24 6.92 -1.90
C PRO A 39 32.20 6.41 -0.45
N GLU A 40 32.11 7.30 0.53
CA GLU A 40 31.97 6.92 1.95
C GLU A 40 30.64 6.19 2.19
N MET A 41 29.54 6.75 1.69
CA MET A 41 28.20 6.14 1.80
C MET A 41 28.14 4.76 1.13
N ILE A 42 28.69 4.61 -0.07
CA ILE A 42 28.79 3.33 -0.78
C ILE A 42 29.61 2.33 0.05
N GLY A 43 30.69 2.80 0.69
CA GLY A 43 31.48 1.99 1.61
C GLY A 43 30.67 1.49 2.81
N GLU A 44 29.85 2.35 3.42
CA GLU A 44 28.93 1.97 4.51
C GLU A 44 27.88 0.95 4.05
N LEU A 45 27.26 1.16 2.88
CA LEU A 45 26.29 0.22 2.30
C LEU A 45 26.93 -1.15 2.04
N ARG A 46 28.14 -1.19 1.47
CA ARG A 46 28.91 -2.42 1.24
C ARG A 46 29.21 -3.18 2.54
N ARG A 47 29.63 -2.47 3.58
CA ARG A 47 29.96 -3.08 4.88
C ARG A 47 28.74 -3.65 5.58
N ARG A 48 27.57 -3.03 5.40
CA ARG A 48 26.37 -3.30 6.20
C ARG A 48 25.30 -4.11 5.47
N TRP A 49 25.40 -4.31 4.16
CA TRP A 49 24.39 -5.02 3.37
C TRP A 49 24.11 -6.41 3.95
N PRO A 50 22.91 -6.66 4.53
CA PRO A 50 22.64 -7.90 5.23
C PRO A 50 22.06 -8.98 4.30
N GLY A 51 21.64 -8.60 3.09
CA GLY A 51 20.94 -9.50 2.17
C GLY A 51 21.88 -10.49 1.48
N PRO A 52 21.38 -11.69 1.13
CA PRO A 52 22.17 -12.69 0.40
C PRO A 52 22.33 -12.36 -1.10
N GLY A 53 21.52 -11.42 -1.61
CA GLY A 53 21.45 -11.07 -3.03
C GLY A 53 22.17 -9.75 -3.38
N ARG A 54 21.73 -9.13 -4.49
CA ARG A 54 22.34 -7.91 -5.02
C ARG A 54 21.66 -6.65 -4.49
N LEU A 55 22.44 -5.75 -3.91
CA LEU A 55 22.09 -4.36 -3.67
C LEU A 55 22.62 -3.49 -4.82
N VAL A 56 21.74 -2.81 -5.53
CA VAL A 56 22.10 -1.79 -6.52
C VAL A 56 22.15 -0.42 -5.84
N VAL A 57 23.19 0.35 -6.11
CA VAL A 57 23.35 1.71 -5.60
C VAL A 57 23.43 2.67 -6.78
N PHE A 58 22.38 3.48 -6.97
CA PHE A 58 22.35 4.52 -7.98
C PHE A 58 23.09 5.77 -7.47
N SER A 59 24.16 6.13 -8.16
CA SER A 59 24.94 7.32 -7.91
C SER A 59 24.74 8.31 -9.07
N PRO A 60 24.19 9.51 -8.84
CA PRO A 60 24.01 10.52 -9.90
C PRO A 60 25.31 11.21 -10.33
N GLU A 61 26.46 10.76 -9.82
CA GLU A 61 27.78 11.16 -10.33
C GLU A 61 28.15 10.34 -11.55
N HIS A 62 28.90 10.93 -12.48
CA HIS A 62 29.51 10.22 -13.60
C HIS A 62 30.74 9.46 -13.13
N TRP A 63 31.01 8.29 -13.70
CA TRP A 63 32.17 7.48 -13.33
C TRP A 63 33.51 8.19 -13.67
N ASP A 64 33.52 9.01 -14.72
CA ASP A 64 34.67 9.77 -15.24
C ASP A 64 34.57 11.29 -14.97
N GLY A 65 33.49 11.75 -14.35
CA GLY A 65 33.27 13.16 -13.98
C GLY A 65 32.88 14.10 -15.12
N LEU A 66 32.56 13.60 -16.31
CA LEU A 66 32.15 14.42 -17.46
C LEU A 66 30.63 14.60 -17.54
N HIS A 67 30.18 15.85 -17.70
CA HIS A 67 28.77 16.20 -17.90
C HIS A 67 28.57 16.71 -19.33
N ASP A 68 28.16 15.86 -20.28
CA ASP A 68 27.90 16.27 -21.66
C ASP A 68 26.42 16.17 -22.08
N ASP A 69 25.59 15.40 -21.35
CA ASP A 69 24.14 15.31 -21.58
C ASP A 69 23.32 15.66 -20.32
N TYR A 70 22.94 16.94 -20.21
CA TYR A 70 22.09 17.42 -19.13
C TYR A 70 20.69 16.78 -19.13
N THR A 71 20.10 16.54 -20.31
CA THR A 71 18.72 16.01 -20.39
C THR A 71 18.71 14.53 -20.05
N GLY A 72 19.68 13.78 -20.57
CA GLY A 72 19.91 12.39 -20.20
C GLY A 72 20.17 12.22 -18.71
N GLN A 73 20.95 13.12 -18.10
CA GLN A 73 21.21 13.07 -16.66
C GLN A 73 19.92 13.22 -15.84
N VAL A 74 19.11 14.25 -16.13
CA VAL A 74 17.84 14.47 -15.43
C VAL A 74 16.89 13.27 -15.61
N GLY A 75 16.77 12.74 -16.83
CA GLY A 75 15.93 11.59 -17.12
C GLY A 75 16.41 10.31 -16.41
N TRP A 76 17.72 10.09 -16.33
CA TRP A 76 18.31 8.97 -15.60
C TRP A 76 18.06 9.10 -14.09
N GLU A 77 18.27 10.28 -13.51
CA GLU A 77 18.03 10.55 -12.09
C GLU A 77 16.56 10.29 -11.73
N GLU A 78 15.60 10.82 -12.50
CA GLU A 78 14.17 10.57 -12.28
C GLU A 78 13.85 9.08 -12.36
N ARG A 79 14.37 8.37 -13.38
CA ARG A 79 14.15 6.93 -13.52
C ARG A 79 14.70 6.15 -12.34
N CYS A 80 15.94 6.40 -11.93
CA CYS A 80 16.59 5.68 -10.84
C CYS A 80 15.98 6.00 -9.46
N LEU A 81 15.49 7.22 -9.25
CA LEU A 81 14.68 7.57 -8.07
C LEU A 81 13.39 6.72 -8.00
N ASN A 82 12.70 6.53 -9.13
CA ASN A 82 11.52 5.67 -9.18
C ASN A 82 11.86 4.19 -8.90
N LEU A 83 12.97 3.68 -9.45
CA LEU A 83 13.45 2.30 -9.26
C LEU A 83 13.92 1.97 -7.84
N ALA A 84 14.36 2.97 -7.08
CA ALA A 84 14.96 2.74 -5.78
C ALA A 84 13.95 2.24 -4.74
N ASP A 85 14.34 1.27 -3.91
CA ASP A 85 13.55 0.89 -2.74
C ASP A 85 13.66 1.91 -1.62
N GLU A 86 14.81 2.58 -1.55
CA GLU A 86 15.13 3.61 -0.56
C GLU A 86 15.90 4.76 -1.24
N VAL A 87 15.58 5.99 -0.86
CA VAL A 87 16.30 7.20 -1.28
C VAL A 87 17.00 7.78 -0.06
N ILE A 88 18.33 7.72 -0.05
CA ILE A 88 19.14 8.32 1.00
C ILE A 88 19.47 9.75 0.59
N PHE A 89 18.89 10.71 1.28
CA PHE A 89 19.24 12.12 1.20
C PHE A 89 20.35 12.42 2.20
N TRP A 90 21.60 12.43 1.76
CA TRP A 90 22.72 12.90 2.58
C TRP A 90 23.09 14.32 2.17
N VAL A 91 22.93 15.28 3.07
CA VAL A 91 23.04 16.72 2.78
C VAL A 91 24.14 17.37 3.64
N PRO A 92 25.43 17.09 3.36
CA PRO A 92 26.58 17.74 3.99
C PRO A 92 26.76 19.16 3.41
N ARG A 93 25.74 20.00 3.62
CA ARG A 93 25.60 21.27 2.91
C ARG A 93 26.78 22.17 3.22
N ASP A 94 27.40 22.66 2.16
CA ASP A 94 28.29 23.81 2.19
C ASP A 94 27.79 24.78 1.13
N LEU A 95 27.52 26.04 1.50
CA LEU A 95 26.86 26.98 0.58
C LEU A 95 27.74 27.37 -0.61
N VAL A 96 29.05 27.13 -0.53
CA VAL A 96 30.02 27.40 -1.59
C VAL A 96 30.20 26.15 -2.45
N THR A 97 30.55 25.02 -1.82
CA THR A 97 31.05 23.83 -2.52
C THR A 97 29.98 22.74 -2.74
N LEU A 98 29.01 22.61 -1.84
CA LEU A 98 27.97 21.58 -1.83
C LEU A 98 26.57 22.13 -1.44
N PRO A 99 26.00 23.10 -2.19
CA PRO A 99 24.86 23.88 -1.69
C PRO A 99 23.51 23.15 -1.72
N ALA A 100 23.41 22.01 -2.39
CA ALA A 100 22.24 21.13 -2.40
C ALA A 100 20.94 21.81 -2.89
N PHE A 101 21.03 22.67 -3.91
CA PHE A 101 19.86 23.40 -4.43
C PHE A 101 18.84 22.49 -5.11
N THR A 102 19.28 21.64 -6.04
CA THR A 102 18.42 20.64 -6.71
C THR A 102 17.91 19.61 -5.71
N THR A 103 18.74 19.21 -4.75
CA THR A 103 18.35 18.32 -3.65
C THR A 103 17.16 18.84 -2.83
N ASN A 104 16.98 20.15 -2.69
CA ASN A 104 15.79 20.69 -2.01
C ASN A 104 14.50 20.36 -2.78
N VAL A 105 14.56 20.38 -4.12
CA VAL A 105 13.43 20.06 -4.99
C VAL A 105 13.14 18.56 -4.90
N GLU A 106 14.17 17.72 -5.03
CA GLU A 106 14.06 16.27 -4.87
C GLU A 106 13.49 15.89 -3.49
N TRP A 107 13.96 16.53 -2.43
CA TRP A 107 13.40 16.33 -1.09
C TRP A 107 11.92 16.65 -1.04
N GLY A 108 11.50 17.79 -1.62
CA GLY A 108 10.10 18.17 -1.71
C GLY A 108 9.23 17.14 -2.44
N MET A 109 9.78 16.46 -3.45
CA MET A 109 9.08 15.43 -4.23
C MET A 109 9.02 14.06 -3.54
N TRP A 110 9.98 13.73 -2.67
CA TRP A 110 10.18 12.35 -2.20
C TRP A 110 10.10 12.12 -0.70
N HIS A 111 10.16 13.16 0.13
CA HIS A 111 10.25 13.00 1.59
C HIS A 111 9.09 12.20 2.21
N ASP A 112 7.88 12.30 1.67
CA ASP A 112 6.68 11.61 2.14
C ASP A 112 6.35 10.32 1.36
N SER A 113 7.23 9.89 0.44
CA SER A 113 7.04 8.69 -0.39
C SER A 113 7.07 7.36 0.38
N GLY A 114 7.37 7.39 1.69
CA GLY A 114 7.61 6.20 2.52
C GLY A 114 8.99 5.55 2.32
N ARG A 115 9.80 6.03 1.36
CA ARG A 115 11.10 5.46 0.98
C ARG A 115 12.30 6.39 1.24
N ALA A 116 12.09 7.56 1.85
CA ALA A 116 13.17 8.52 2.08
C ALA A 116 13.86 8.30 3.44
N VAL A 117 15.19 8.40 3.48
CA VAL A 117 16.02 8.60 4.68
C VAL A 117 16.68 9.97 4.56
N PHE A 118 16.69 10.76 5.62
CA PHE A 118 17.42 12.03 5.64
C PHE A 118 18.64 11.95 6.54
N GLY A 119 19.75 12.54 6.12
CA GLY A 119 20.88 12.75 7.00
C GLY A 119 21.70 13.98 6.64
N ALA A 120 22.31 14.58 7.66
CA ALA A 120 23.23 15.68 7.49
C ALA A 120 24.17 15.77 8.71
N PRO A 121 25.42 16.23 8.53
CA PRO A 121 26.26 16.65 9.65
C PRO A 121 25.52 17.67 10.54
N PRO A 122 25.65 17.60 11.89
CA PRO A 122 24.93 18.48 12.81
C PRO A 122 25.17 19.98 12.57
N ASP A 123 26.35 20.31 12.08
CA ASP A 123 26.83 21.66 11.79
C ASP A 123 26.53 22.12 10.35
N ALA A 124 26.01 21.24 9.49
CA ALA A 124 25.66 21.59 8.11
C ALA A 124 24.56 22.66 8.08
N PRO A 125 24.82 23.86 7.53
CA PRO A 125 23.89 24.96 7.57
C PRO A 125 22.61 24.69 6.78
N LYS A 126 21.54 25.41 7.15
CA LYS A 126 20.28 25.52 6.37
C LYS A 126 19.51 24.20 6.13
N ASN A 127 19.77 23.16 6.92
CA ASN A 127 19.00 21.90 6.86
C ASN A 127 17.77 21.86 7.79
N ARG A 128 17.57 22.87 8.66
CA ARG A 128 16.46 22.90 9.65
C ARG A 128 15.08 22.71 9.04
N TYR A 129 14.83 23.27 7.86
CA TYR A 129 13.54 23.14 7.16
C TYR A 129 13.32 21.71 6.65
N LEU A 130 14.36 21.07 6.10
CA LEU A 130 14.29 19.68 5.63
C LEU A 130 14.04 18.73 6.81
N LEU A 131 14.75 18.95 7.93
CA LEU A 131 14.57 18.20 9.18
C LEU A 131 13.16 18.35 9.78
N HIS A 132 12.55 19.53 9.66
CA HIS A 132 11.17 19.73 10.10
C HIS A 132 10.20 18.80 9.35
N TYR A 133 10.28 18.77 8.01
CA TYR A 133 9.44 17.88 7.20
C TYR A 133 9.79 16.41 7.35
N ALA A 134 11.06 16.09 7.63
CA ALA A 134 11.42 14.73 8.02
C ALA A 134 10.66 14.30 9.28
N GLY A 135 10.56 15.17 10.29
CA GLY A 135 9.77 14.92 11.50
C GLY A 135 8.27 14.80 11.23
N VAL A 136 7.69 15.69 10.42
CA VAL A 136 6.26 15.65 10.05
C VAL A 136 5.90 14.34 9.34
N SER A 137 6.74 13.88 8.41
CA SER A 137 6.48 12.69 7.60
C SER A 137 7.04 11.40 8.22
N GLY A 138 7.59 11.45 9.44
CA GLY A 138 8.17 10.28 10.12
C GLY A 138 9.40 9.68 9.40
N VAL A 139 10.12 10.48 8.63
CA VAL A 139 11.33 10.06 7.92
C VAL A 139 12.47 9.82 8.93
N PRO A 140 13.16 8.66 8.87
CA PRO A 140 14.35 8.42 9.67
C PRO A 140 15.42 9.49 9.39
N THR A 141 15.95 10.09 10.45
CA THR A 141 17.03 11.09 10.38
C THR A 141 18.34 10.55 10.94
N ALA A 142 19.47 10.94 10.36
CA ALA A 142 20.81 10.56 10.81
C ALA A 142 21.79 11.74 10.78
N THR A 143 22.81 11.70 11.65
CA THR A 143 23.89 12.70 11.69
C THR A 143 25.21 12.19 11.14
N THR A 144 25.27 10.94 10.70
CA THR A 144 26.45 10.32 10.09
C THR A 144 26.05 9.51 8.84
N PRO A 145 26.94 9.34 7.85
CA PRO A 145 26.68 8.49 6.69
C PRO A 145 26.36 7.04 7.08
N GLY A 146 27.07 6.50 8.07
CA GLY A 146 26.86 5.14 8.57
C GLY A 146 25.46 4.93 9.15
N ASP A 147 24.96 5.87 9.95
CA ASP A 147 23.62 5.78 10.53
C ASP A 147 22.52 5.93 9.47
N ALA A 148 22.74 6.81 8.47
CA ALA A 148 21.83 6.94 7.33
C ALA A 148 21.77 5.64 6.51
N ALA A 149 22.92 5.04 6.20
CA ALA A 149 23.00 3.74 5.54
C ALA A 149 22.29 2.64 6.36
N ALA A 150 22.53 2.59 7.68
CA ALA A 150 21.85 1.62 8.55
C ALA A 150 20.33 1.83 8.61
N ALA A 151 19.84 3.07 8.59
CA ALA A 151 18.41 3.34 8.55
C ALA A 151 17.76 2.79 7.28
N ALA A 152 18.35 3.06 6.10
CA ALA A 152 17.87 2.54 4.83
C ALA A 152 17.91 1.00 4.80
N LEU A 153 19.04 0.42 5.17
CA LEU A 153 19.21 -1.04 5.16
C LEU A 153 18.30 -1.77 6.14
N ARG A 154 17.91 -1.15 7.26
CA ARG A 154 16.91 -1.72 8.18
C ARG A 154 15.55 -1.89 7.52
N ARG A 155 15.12 -0.90 6.73
CA ARG A 155 13.83 -0.96 6.01
C ARG A 155 13.90 -1.93 4.83
N ILE A 156 15.03 -1.94 4.13
CA ILE A 156 15.28 -2.92 3.06
C ILE A 156 15.29 -4.35 3.62
N GLY A 157 15.89 -4.59 4.79
CA GLY A 157 16.06 -5.93 5.34
C GLY A 157 16.85 -6.82 4.37
N ALA A 158 16.40 -8.06 4.16
CA ALA A 158 17.09 -9.02 3.28
C ALA A 158 16.95 -8.73 1.76
N GLY A 159 16.23 -7.69 1.37
CA GLY A 159 15.80 -7.48 -0.02
C GLY A 159 14.70 -8.46 -0.47
N ALA A 160 14.38 -8.45 -1.75
CA ALA A 160 13.57 -9.46 -2.43
C ALA A 160 13.88 -9.44 -3.93
N ARG A 161 14.27 -10.61 -4.46
CA ARG A 161 14.63 -10.77 -5.87
C ARG A 161 13.51 -10.33 -6.81
N ARG A 162 13.84 -9.44 -7.75
CA ARG A 162 12.96 -8.92 -8.79
C ARG A 162 13.72 -8.79 -10.11
N ALA A 163 13.05 -9.06 -11.23
CA ALA A 163 13.62 -8.96 -12.57
C ALA A 163 12.70 -8.19 -13.54
N ALA A 164 13.28 -7.64 -14.62
CA ALA A 164 12.53 -6.91 -15.64
C ALA A 164 11.60 -5.83 -15.03
N GLY A 165 10.30 -5.86 -15.31
CA GLY A 165 9.32 -4.88 -14.81
C GLY A 165 9.01 -4.99 -13.31
N GLU A 166 9.30 -6.13 -12.67
CA GLU A 166 9.10 -6.29 -11.22
C GLU A 166 10.00 -5.36 -10.41
N ARG A 167 11.16 -5.02 -10.98
CA ARG A 167 12.16 -4.12 -10.39
C ARG A 167 11.62 -2.71 -10.15
N GLU A 168 10.59 -2.32 -10.90
CA GLU A 168 9.97 -0.99 -10.79
C GLU A 168 8.89 -0.95 -9.69
N VAL A 169 8.61 -2.08 -9.04
CA VAL A 169 7.75 -2.16 -7.85
C VAL A 169 8.64 -2.10 -6.61
N PRO A 170 8.64 -1.00 -5.83
CA PRO A 170 9.49 -0.87 -4.65
C PRO A 170 9.16 -1.93 -3.59
N LEU A 171 10.15 -2.30 -2.76
CA LEU A 171 9.97 -3.32 -1.70
C LEU A 171 8.79 -3.01 -0.77
N LEU A 172 8.54 -1.72 -0.56
CA LEU A 172 7.41 -1.20 0.20
C LEU A 172 6.06 -1.76 -0.29
N VAL A 173 5.88 -1.89 -1.60
CA VAL A 173 4.66 -2.43 -2.24
C VAL A 173 4.81 -3.91 -2.53
N TRP A 174 5.98 -4.33 -3.05
CA TRP A 174 6.26 -5.70 -3.46
C TRP A 174 5.97 -6.71 -2.34
N ARG A 175 6.27 -6.37 -1.09
CA ARG A 175 6.07 -7.27 0.06
C ARG A 175 4.64 -7.33 0.58
N THR A 176 3.75 -6.48 0.10
CA THR A 176 2.38 -6.44 0.59
C THR A 176 1.60 -7.66 0.10
N ALA A 177 0.76 -8.23 0.98
CA ALA A 177 -0.12 -9.32 0.60
C ALA A 177 -1.07 -8.91 -0.55
N SER A 178 -1.53 -7.66 -0.55
CA SER A 178 -2.40 -7.09 -1.58
C SER A 178 -1.73 -7.06 -2.97
N PHE A 179 -0.48 -6.63 -3.06
CA PHE A 179 0.27 -6.66 -4.32
C PHE A 179 0.50 -8.11 -4.76
N GLN A 180 0.98 -8.97 -3.86
CA GLN A 180 1.29 -10.36 -4.20
C GLN A 180 0.05 -11.14 -4.66
N ALA A 181 -1.12 -10.91 -4.07
CA ALA A 181 -2.38 -11.49 -4.50
C ALA A 181 -2.77 -11.03 -5.91
N TRP A 182 -2.72 -9.72 -6.17
CA TRP A 182 -2.98 -9.18 -7.51
C TRP A 182 -1.99 -9.72 -8.55
N TYR A 183 -0.69 -9.70 -8.23
CA TYR A 183 0.36 -10.13 -9.12
C TYR A 183 0.28 -11.63 -9.43
N ALA A 184 -0.02 -12.46 -8.43
CA ALA A 184 -0.28 -13.88 -8.61
C ALA A 184 -1.50 -14.14 -9.52
N ALA A 185 -2.58 -13.37 -9.37
CA ALA A 185 -3.75 -13.47 -10.24
C ALA A 185 -3.41 -13.12 -11.70
N GLN A 186 -2.65 -12.04 -11.93
CA GLN A 186 -2.19 -11.67 -13.28
C GLN A 186 -1.34 -12.78 -13.91
N ARG A 187 -0.35 -13.29 -13.16
CA ARG A 187 0.49 -14.40 -13.63
C ARG A 187 -0.31 -15.68 -13.88
N GLY A 188 -1.29 -15.99 -13.02
CA GLY A 188 -2.17 -17.14 -13.18
C GLY A 188 -3.02 -17.07 -14.45
N ALA A 189 -3.38 -15.85 -14.89
CA ALA A 189 -4.03 -15.60 -16.18
C ALA A 189 -3.07 -15.60 -17.38
N GLY A 190 -1.77 -15.85 -17.15
CA GLY A 190 -0.72 -15.79 -18.17
C GLY A 190 -0.18 -14.39 -18.48
N ASN A 191 -0.68 -13.36 -17.78
CA ASN A 191 -0.24 -11.98 -17.99
C ASN A 191 1.15 -11.73 -17.40
N ALA A 192 1.84 -10.72 -17.92
CA ALA A 192 3.18 -10.34 -17.47
C ALA A 192 3.27 -8.85 -17.12
N LEU A 193 3.85 -8.53 -15.96
CA LEU A 193 4.18 -7.16 -15.59
C LEU A 193 5.40 -6.68 -16.39
N ARG A 194 5.22 -5.62 -17.18
CA ARG A 194 6.26 -5.04 -18.04
C ARG A 194 6.96 -3.83 -17.42
N ALA A 195 6.20 -3.01 -16.71
CA ALA A 195 6.68 -1.80 -16.03
C ALA A 195 5.71 -1.44 -14.89
N ALA A 196 6.18 -0.64 -13.93
CA ALA A 196 5.37 -0.13 -12.84
C ALA A 196 5.89 1.21 -12.30
N ARG A 197 5.00 2.05 -11.79
CA ARG A 197 5.37 3.27 -11.06
C ARG A 197 4.48 3.43 -9.84
N LEU A 198 5.10 3.55 -8.67
CA LEU A 198 4.39 3.94 -7.46
C LEU A 198 4.08 5.44 -7.53
N GLU A 199 2.82 5.77 -7.78
CA GLU A 199 2.37 7.17 -7.91
C GLU A 199 2.11 7.79 -6.54
N TRP A 200 1.62 6.99 -5.60
CA TRP A 200 1.29 7.47 -4.26
C TRP A 200 1.24 6.32 -3.25
N ALA A 201 1.65 6.59 -2.02
CA ALA A 201 1.49 5.72 -0.87
C ALA A 201 0.91 6.53 0.29
N ALA A 202 -0.14 6.00 0.92
CA ALA A 202 -0.71 6.62 2.10
C ALA A 202 0.27 6.58 3.28
N PRO A 203 0.23 7.57 4.18
CA PRO A 203 0.87 7.47 5.49
C PRO A 203 0.54 6.14 6.18
N ALA A 204 1.50 5.60 6.92
CA ALA A 204 1.41 4.28 7.55
C ALA A 204 1.22 3.08 6.59
N ASN A 205 1.39 3.28 5.27
CA ASN A 205 1.44 2.20 4.28
C ASN A 205 0.20 1.29 4.30
N ARG A 206 -0.99 1.90 4.25
CA ARG A 206 -2.27 1.16 4.23
C ARG A 206 -2.96 1.15 2.85
N LEU A 207 -2.56 2.06 1.96
CA LEU A 207 -3.14 2.24 0.64
C LEU A 207 -2.02 2.65 -0.34
N TRP A 208 -2.00 2.08 -1.53
CA TRP A 208 -1.02 2.41 -2.57
C TRP A 208 -1.68 2.54 -3.93
N LEU A 209 -1.19 3.47 -4.73
CA LEU A 209 -1.58 3.65 -6.12
C LEU A 209 -0.42 3.30 -7.03
N LEU A 210 -0.52 2.15 -7.71
CA LEU A 210 0.51 1.64 -8.60
C LEU A 210 0.04 1.76 -10.05
N ARG A 211 0.71 2.59 -10.86
CA ARG A 211 0.57 2.50 -12.31
C ARG A 211 1.27 1.23 -12.77
N ALA A 212 0.57 0.38 -13.51
CA ALA A 212 1.11 -0.91 -13.96
C ALA A 212 0.94 -1.05 -15.48
N HIS A 213 2.00 -1.49 -16.14
CA HIS A 213 1.95 -1.86 -17.56
C HIS A 213 1.94 -3.37 -17.64
N VAL A 214 0.80 -3.93 -18.05
CA VAL A 214 0.58 -5.38 -18.07
C VAL A 214 0.45 -5.83 -19.52
N HIS A 215 1.27 -6.81 -19.93
CA HIS A 215 1.01 -7.56 -21.15
C HIS A 215 -0.10 -8.57 -20.87
N VAL A 216 -1.21 -8.41 -21.59
CA VAL A 216 -2.40 -9.23 -21.49
C VAL A 216 -2.27 -10.38 -22.49
N ALA A 217 -1.98 -11.58 -21.99
CA ALA A 217 -1.64 -12.71 -22.85
C ALA A 217 -2.78 -13.13 -23.77
N ALA A 218 -4.02 -13.08 -23.28
CA ALA A 218 -5.20 -13.45 -24.06
C ALA A 218 -5.50 -12.51 -25.24
N GLU A 219 -4.96 -11.29 -25.21
CA GLU A 219 -5.22 -10.24 -26.21
C GLU A 219 -3.96 -9.82 -26.98
N ASP A 220 -2.80 -10.38 -26.60
CA ASP A 220 -1.48 -10.01 -27.08
C ASP A 220 -1.26 -8.49 -27.21
N ARG A 221 -1.57 -7.76 -26.13
CA ARG A 221 -1.33 -6.31 -26.08
C ARG A 221 -0.85 -5.87 -24.72
N VAL A 222 -0.26 -4.68 -24.66
CA VAL A 222 0.08 -4.02 -23.39
C VAL A 222 -1.07 -3.10 -22.98
N LYS A 223 -1.40 -3.14 -21.70
CA LYS A 223 -2.33 -2.23 -21.03
C LYS A 223 -1.52 -1.39 -20.04
N ASP A 224 -1.42 -0.08 -20.28
CA ASP A 224 -0.48 0.83 -19.60
C ASP A 224 -1.14 2.14 -19.10
N ASN A 225 -2.45 2.30 -19.30
CA ASN A 225 -3.20 3.51 -18.94
C ASN A 225 -4.06 3.37 -17.68
N GLU A 226 -3.76 2.38 -16.82
CA GLU A 226 -4.50 2.12 -15.59
C GLU A 226 -3.61 2.16 -14.34
N VAL A 227 -4.27 2.40 -13.21
CA VAL A 227 -3.68 2.34 -11.88
C VAL A 227 -4.37 1.24 -11.09
N VAL A 228 -3.61 0.59 -10.22
CA VAL A 228 -4.10 -0.42 -9.28
C VAL A 228 -4.11 0.22 -7.91
N LEU A 229 -5.30 0.38 -7.33
CA LEU A 229 -5.44 0.74 -5.92
C LEU A 229 -5.30 -0.52 -5.06
N LEU A 230 -4.20 -0.59 -4.31
CA LEU A 230 -3.85 -1.70 -3.43
C LEU A 230 -4.18 -1.32 -1.99
N ARG A 231 -4.86 -2.20 -1.25
CA ARG A 231 -5.05 -2.14 0.21
C ARG A 231 -5.20 -3.56 0.77
N PRO A 232 -5.05 -3.77 2.09
CA PRO A 232 -5.41 -5.02 2.72
C PRO A 232 -6.86 -5.43 2.43
N ASP A 233 -7.06 -6.73 2.27
CA ASP A 233 -8.38 -7.36 2.21
C ASP A 233 -9.17 -7.09 3.51
N VAL A 234 -10.49 -7.20 3.42
CA VAL A 234 -11.41 -7.00 4.55
C VAL A 234 -12.14 -8.29 4.89
N SER A 235 -12.50 -8.46 6.15
CA SER A 235 -13.36 -9.55 6.63
C SER A 235 -14.69 -8.95 7.06
N VAL A 236 -15.78 -9.44 6.48
CA VAL A 236 -17.11 -8.83 6.56
C VAL A 236 -18.12 -9.86 7.00
N VAL A 237 -19.04 -9.49 7.91
CA VAL A 237 -20.00 -10.41 8.51
C VAL A 237 -21.44 -9.97 8.27
N VAL A 238 -22.23 -10.84 7.62
CA VAL A 238 -23.69 -10.74 7.62
C VAL A 238 -24.22 -11.25 8.94
N LEU A 239 -24.50 -10.35 9.88
CA LEU A 239 -25.24 -10.67 11.10
C LEU A 239 -26.74 -10.57 10.78
N TYR A 240 -27.47 -11.67 10.94
CA TYR A 240 -28.86 -11.73 10.49
C TYR A 240 -29.75 -12.59 11.38
N ARG A 241 -31.05 -12.36 11.32
CA ARG A 241 -32.08 -13.23 11.90
C ARG A 241 -33.06 -13.63 10.78
N PRO A 242 -33.21 -14.93 10.48
CA PRO A 242 -34.11 -15.40 9.42
C PRO A 242 -35.55 -14.93 9.62
N GLY A 243 -36.13 -14.36 8.55
CA GLY A 243 -37.54 -14.07 8.46
C GLY A 243 -38.34 -15.20 7.82
N VAL A 244 -39.66 -15.02 7.68
CA VAL A 244 -40.54 -15.98 6.97
C VAL A 244 -40.15 -16.05 5.49
N THR A 245 -39.87 -14.91 4.89
CA THR A 245 -39.29 -14.78 3.56
C THR A 245 -37.90 -14.13 3.65
N PRO A 246 -37.07 -14.23 2.59
CA PRO A 246 -35.81 -13.50 2.54
C PRO A 246 -35.97 -11.99 2.71
N ALA A 247 -37.08 -11.41 2.26
CA ALA A 247 -37.35 -9.98 2.43
C ALA A 247 -37.60 -9.62 3.90
N ASP A 248 -38.11 -10.56 4.70
CA ASP A 248 -38.37 -10.38 6.14
C ASP A 248 -37.13 -10.66 7.01
N THR A 249 -36.03 -11.15 6.42
CA THR A 249 -34.79 -11.40 7.15
C THR A 249 -34.24 -10.08 7.69
N GLU A 250 -34.09 -9.99 9.00
CA GLU A 250 -33.51 -8.85 9.68
C GLU A 250 -31.98 -8.93 9.58
N VAL A 251 -31.36 -7.82 9.22
CA VAL A 251 -29.92 -7.68 8.99
C VAL A 251 -29.41 -6.55 9.87
N VAL A 252 -28.25 -6.77 10.48
CA VAL A 252 -27.53 -5.71 11.18
C VAL A 252 -26.61 -5.01 10.20
N LEU A 253 -26.78 -3.70 10.09
CA LEU A 253 -25.89 -2.80 9.39
C LEU A 253 -25.12 -1.97 10.42
N VAL A 254 -24.01 -1.41 9.98
CA VAL A 254 -23.24 -0.38 10.67
C VAL A 254 -23.35 0.89 9.86
N ARG A 255 -23.94 1.93 10.48
CA ARG A 255 -23.96 3.27 9.91
C ARG A 255 -22.73 4.04 10.38
N GLU A 256 -21.98 4.62 9.47
CA GLU A 256 -20.80 5.43 9.78
C GLU A 256 -20.62 6.58 8.78
N PHE A 257 -20.11 7.71 9.27
CA PHE A 257 -19.67 8.77 8.38
C PHE A 257 -18.34 8.36 7.74
N ARG A 258 -18.34 8.15 6.43
CA ARG A 258 -17.11 7.95 5.65
C ARG A 258 -17.06 9.06 4.60
N THR A 259 -15.95 9.80 4.53
CA THR A 259 -15.75 10.89 3.56
C THR A 259 -16.06 10.52 2.10
N PRO A 260 -15.81 9.28 1.62
CA PRO A 260 -16.21 8.86 0.27
C PRO A 260 -17.71 8.62 0.06
N GLY A 261 -18.51 8.57 1.14
CA GLY A 261 -19.94 8.30 1.10
C GLY A 261 -20.70 9.33 0.28
N ALA A 262 -21.38 8.87 -0.76
CA ALA A 262 -22.21 9.70 -1.65
C ALA A 262 -23.70 9.31 -1.52
N THR A 263 -24.17 9.24 -0.28
CA THR A 263 -25.53 8.84 0.10
C THR A 263 -26.38 10.06 0.47
N ALA A 264 -27.70 9.87 0.56
CA ALA A 264 -28.64 10.97 0.79
C ALA A 264 -28.50 11.61 2.19
N ASP A 265 -28.08 10.83 3.18
CA ASP A 265 -27.88 11.28 4.57
C ASP A 265 -26.41 11.57 4.91
N GLY A 266 -25.48 11.27 3.98
CA GLY A 266 -24.04 11.46 4.15
C GLY A 266 -23.35 10.34 4.94
N PHE A 267 -24.05 9.22 5.22
CA PHE A 267 -23.49 8.05 5.90
C PHE A 267 -23.44 6.84 4.97
N VAL A 268 -22.43 6.00 5.15
CA VAL A 268 -22.49 4.65 4.59
C VAL A 268 -23.23 3.75 5.57
N HIS A 269 -23.99 2.80 5.03
CA HIS A 269 -24.58 1.71 5.81
C HIS A 269 -23.99 0.42 5.24
N GLU A 270 -23.13 -0.22 6.01
CA GLU A 270 -22.36 -1.37 5.57
C GLU A 270 -22.54 -2.54 6.53
N LEU A 271 -22.07 -3.72 6.13
CA LEU A 271 -21.98 -4.85 7.04
C LEU A 271 -20.80 -4.63 7.99
N PRO A 272 -20.87 -5.11 9.25
CA PRO A 272 -19.73 -5.00 10.14
C PRO A 272 -18.51 -5.72 9.55
N GLY A 273 -17.36 -5.05 9.56
CA GLY A 273 -16.15 -5.58 8.96
C GLY A 273 -15.05 -4.56 8.70
N GLY A 274 -13.83 -5.08 8.63
CA GLY A 274 -12.64 -4.26 8.46
C GLY A 274 -11.43 -5.10 8.10
N SER A 275 -10.25 -4.50 8.19
CA SER A 275 -8.98 -5.15 7.86
C SER A 275 -8.09 -5.17 9.09
N GLY A 276 -7.51 -6.34 9.41
CA GLY A 276 -6.65 -6.50 10.56
C GLY A 276 -5.52 -7.50 10.33
N PRO A 277 -4.49 -7.49 11.20
CA PRO A 277 -3.44 -8.50 11.17
C PRO A 277 -4.01 -9.83 11.71
N GLY A 278 -4.36 -10.76 10.82
CA GLY A 278 -4.86 -12.07 11.24
C GLY A 278 -5.50 -12.89 10.14
N ASP A 279 -5.96 -14.08 10.51
CA ASP A 279 -6.81 -14.93 9.68
C ASP A 279 -8.22 -14.31 9.55
N PRO A 280 -8.86 -14.30 8.37
CA PRO A 280 -10.12 -13.61 8.16
C PRO A 280 -11.25 -13.89 9.17
N PRO A 281 -11.48 -15.13 9.67
CA PRO A 281 -12.51 -15.37 10.70
C PRO A 281 -12.20 -14.66 12.03
N ALA A 282 -10.93 -14.56 12.41
CA ALA A 282 -10.54 -13.88 13.65
C ALA A 282 -10.73 -12.37 13.54
N VAL A 283 -10.38 -11.80 12.39
CA VAL A 283 -10.65 -10.39 12.06
C VAL A 283 -12.16 -10.13 12.08
N ALA A 284 -12.95 -10.95 11.38
CA ALA A 284 -14.41 -10.83 11.35
C ALA A 284 -15.05 -10.75 12.74
N VAL A 285 -14.65 -11.61 13.68
CA VAL A 285 -15.18 -11.58 15.06
C VAL A 285 -14.74 -10.31 15.82
N ALA A 286 -13.50 -9.87 15.62
CA ALA A 286 -12.98 -8.66 16.26
C ALA A 286 -13.75 -7.42 15.80
N GLU A 287 -13.95 -7.28 14.48
CA GLU A 287 -14.68 -6.16 13.87
C GLU A 287 -16.15 -6.14 14.33
N VAL A 288 -16.83 -7.30 14.37
CA VAL A 288 -18.19 -7.38 14.92
C VAL A 288 -18.24 -6.86 16.36
N ALA A 289 -17.27 -7.23 17.21
CA ALA A 289 -17.24 -6.78 18.59
C ALA A 289 -16.94 -5.29 18.73
N GLU A 290 -16.05 -4.76 17.89
CA GLU A 290 -15.66 -3.35 17.90
C GLU A 290 -16.79 -2.44 17.39
N GLU A 291 -17.40 -2.79 16.27
CA GLU A 291 -18.35 -1.92 15.58
C GLU A 291 -19.78 -2.06 16.09
N THR A 292 -20.12 -3.20 16.70
CA THR A 292 -21.49 -3.48 17.17
C THR A 292 -21.63 -3.73 18.67
N GLY A 293 -20.51 -3.94 19.37
CA GLY A 293 -20.52 -4.36 20.78
C GLY A 293 -20.94 -5.82 21.00
N LEU A 294 -21.42 -6.52 19.98
CA LEU A 294 -21.80 -7.93 20.06
C LEU A 294 -20.56 -8.82 20.04
N ARG A 295 -20.46 -9.76 20.98
CA ARG A 295 -19.40 -10.77 20.98
C ARG A 295 -19.94 -12.08 20.45
N ILE A 296 -19.39 -12.55 19.33
CA ILE A 296 -19.62 -13.88 18.79
C ILE A 296 -18.33 -14.69 18.82
N THR A 297 -18.43 -16.00 18.59
CA THR A 297 -17.28 -16.91 18.52
C THR A 297 -17.07 -17.39 17.09
N PRO A 298 -15.83 -17.71 16.67
CA PRO A 298 -15.55 -18.11 15.29
C PRO A 298 -16.35 -19.33 14.79
N ASP A 299 -16.77 -20.24 15.67
CA ASP A 299 -17.61 -21.41 15.35
C ASP A 299 -19.03 -21.06 14.89
N ARG A 300 -19.49 -19.84 15.17
CA ARG A 300 -20.77 -19.32 14.66
C ARG A 300 -20.66 -18.75 13.24
N LEU A 301 -19.45 -18.54 12.74
CA LEU A 301 -19.25 -17.99 11.40
C LEU A 301 -19.43 -19.08 10.36
N ARG A 302 -20.33 -18.81 9.42
CA ARG A 302 -20.43 -19.56 8.16
C ARG A 302 -19.69 -18.80 7.07
N ALA A 303 -18.70 -19.44 6.44
CA ALA A 303 -17.94 -18.84 5.34
C ALA A 303 -18.68 -18.92 3.99
N HIS A 304 -18.62 -17.84 3.22
CA HIS A 304 -19.19 -17.72 1.86
C HIS A 304 -18.11 -17.51 0.77
N GLY A 305 -16.83 -17.59 1.16
CA GLY A 305 -15.69 -17.35 0.27
C GLY A 305 -15.28 -15.88 0.20
N SER A 306 -14.55 -15.51 -0.85
CA SER A 306 -14.10 -14.13 -1.05
C SER A 306 -14.29 -13.66 -2.48
N ARG A 307 -14.54 -12.36 -2.67
CA ARG A 307 -14.66 -11.71 -3.99
C ARG A 307 -14.08 -10.29 -3.96
N GLN A 308 -13.66 -9.81 -5.12
CA GLN A 308 -13.18 -8.45 -5.30
C GLN A 308 -14.35 -7.46 -5.17
N VAL A 309 -14.15 -6.36 -4.44
CA VAL A 309 -15.26 -5.45 -4.08
C VAL A 309 -15.61 -4.49 -5.20
N ALA A 310 -14.60 -3.88 -5.84
CA ALA A 310 -14.76 -2.90 -6.92
C ALA A 310 -13.65 -3.11 -7.98
N ALA A 311 -13.90 -4.02 -8.92
CA ALA A 311 -12.84 -4.63 -9.72
C ALA A 311 -12.06 -3.68 -10.66
N THR A 312 -12.70 -2.61 -11.14
CA THR A 312 -12.07 -1.60 -12.01
C THR A 312 -11.34 -0.50 -11.25
N LEU A 313 -11.49 -0.44 -9.93
CA LEU A 313 -10.89 0.59 -9.08
C LEU A 313 -9.78 0.03 -8.20
N SER A 314 -9.99 -1.15 -7.61
CA SER A 314 -9.14 -1.67 -6.54
C SER A 314 -9.01 -3.18 -6.59
N SER A 315 -7.88 -3.73 -6.11
CA SER A 315 -7.60 -5.16 -6.17
C SER A 315 -8.01 -5.95 -4.92
N TYR A 316 -8.44 -5.27 -3.85
CA TYR A 316 -8.74 -5.91 -2.57
C TYR A 316 -10.04 -6.72 -2.62
N ARG A 317 -10.11 -7.71 -1.73
CA ARG A 317 -11.21 -8.65 -1.62
C ARG A 317 -11.90 -8.51 -0.28
N ALA A 318 -13.19 -8.82 -0.26
CA ALA A 318 -13.94 -9.07 0.96
C ALA A 318 -14.03 -10.59 1.19
N HIS A 319 -13.62 -11.03 2.37
CA HIS A 319 -13.84 -12.38 2.90
C HIS A 319 -15.17 -12.36 3.64
N LEU A 320 -16.17 -13.05 3.08
CA LEU A 320 -17.55 -12.95 3.53
C LEU A 320 -17.91 -14.08 4.49
N PHE A 321 -18.48 -13.71 5.63
CA PHE A 321 -19.05 -14.61 6.61
C PHE A 321 -20.50 -14.24 6.92
N SER A 322 -21.23 -15.15 7.54
CA SER A 322 -22.53 -14.84 8.15
C SER A 322 -22.65 -15.51 9.52
N ALA A 323 -23.38 -14.88 10.43
CA ALA A 323 -23.78 -15.48 11.70
C ALA A 323 -25.26 -15.19 11.98
N GLU A 324 -26.00 -16.25 12.33
CA GLU A 324 -27.39 -16.12 12.75
C GLU A 324 -27.49 -15.59 14.19
N LEU A 325 -28.39 -14.65 14.42
CA LEU A 325 -28.64 -13.97 15.68
C LEU A 325 -29.88 -14.50 16.40
N THR A 326 -29.75 -14.59 17.72
CA THR A 326 -30.88 -14.79 18.63
C THR A 326 -31.72 -13.51 18.77
N ALA A 327 -32.97 -13.65 19.23
CA ALA A 327 -33.85 -12.50 19.46
C ALA A 327 -33.29 -11.55 20.54
N GLY A 328 -32.61 -12.11 21.55
CA GLY A 328 -31.97 -11.34 22.61
C GLY A 328 -30.81 -10.51 22.07
N GLU A 329 -29.95 -11.09 21.22
CA GLU A 329 -28.85 -10.35 20.58
C GLU A 329 -29.36 -9.21 19.71
N LEU A 330 -30.42 -9.45 18.92
CA LEU A 330 -31.02 -8.41 18.09
C LEU A 330 -31.65 -7.29 18.93
N ALA A 331 -32.27 -7.62 20.06
CA ALA A 331 -32.81 -6.63 20.98
C ALA A 331 -31.72 -5.77 21.62
N VAL A 332 -30.57 -6.37 21.98
CA VAL A 332 -29.40 -5.63 22.48
C VAL A 332 -28.88 -4.65 21.43
N LEU A 333 -28.74 -5.09 20.17
CA LEU A 333 -28.26 -4.23 19.08
C LEU A 333 -29.20 -3.06 18.80
N ARG A 334 -30.52 -3.28 18.82
CA ARG A 334 -31.53 -2.21 18.66
C ARG A 334 -31.49 -1.17 19.78
N ALA A 335 -31.16 -1.61 21.00
CA ALA A 335 -31.03 -0.74 22.16
C ALA A 335 -29.61 -0.15 22.31
N GLY A 336 -28.68 -0.56 21.43
CA GLY A 336 -27.28 -0.21 21.48
C GLY A 336 -27.01 1.27 21.19
N GLY A 337 -25.91 1.77 21.74
CA GLY A 337 -25.40 3.11 21.47
C GLY A 337 -24.34 3.11 20.37
N PRO A 338 -23.63 4.23 20.19
CA PRO A 338 -22.47 4.27 19.30
C PRO A 338 -21.32 3.38 19.80
N HIS A 339 -20.57 2.80 18.86
CA HIS A 339 -19.38 1.99 19.08
C HIS A 339 -18.20 2.50 18.22
N GLY A 340 -17.12 1.72 18.11
CA GLY A 340 -15.88 2.09 17.40
C GLY A 340 -14.80 2.75 18.26
N THR A 341 -13.62 2.95 17.68
CA THR A 341 -12.45 3.51 18.35
C THR A 341 -12.39 5.04 18.20
N ALA A 342 -12.90 5.77 19.20
CA ALA A 342 -12.96 7.24 19.16
C ALA A 342 -11.59 7.93 18.98
N ALA A 343 -10.49 7.30 19.41
CA ALA A 343 -9.12 7.79 19.20
C ALA A 343 -8.71 7.77 17.71
N ASP A 344 -9.31 6.88 16.92
CA ASP A 344 -9.07 6.72 15.48
C ASP A 344 -10.12 7.49 14.65
N GLY A 345 -11.00 8.26 15.30
CA GLY A 345 -12.07 9.03 14.67
C GLY A 345 -13.26 8.18 14.21
N GLU A 346 -13.23 6.87 14.48
CA GLU A 346 -14.27 5.92 14.09
C GLU A 346 -15.42 5.94 15.08
N ARG A 347 -16.64 6.08 14.55
CA ARG A 347 -17.86 6.06 15.35
C ARG A 347 -18.99 5.39 14.58
N THR A 348 -19.26 4.16 14.97
CA THR A 348 -20.23 3.27 14.33
C THR A 348 -21.56 3.28 15.06
N TYR A 349 -22.65 3.08 14.32
CA TYR A 349 -24.00 2.96 14.87
C TYR A 349 -24.64 1.70 14.32
N PRO A 350 -24.84 0.65 15.13
CA PRO A 350 -25.57 -0.53 14.71
C PRO A 350 -27.02 -0.19 14.40
N GLU A 351 -27.50 -0.67 13.26
CA GLU A 351 -28.86 -0.49 12.79
C GLU A 351 -29.43 -1.84 12.37
N VAL A 352 -30.73 -2.04 12.57
CA VAL A 352 -31.40 -3.27 12.14
C VAL A 352 -32.43 -2.89 11.09
N ALA A 353 -32.29 -3.46 9.89
CA ALA A 353 -33.24 -3.31 8.80
C ALA A 353 -33.53 -4.69 8.20
N THR A 354 -34.72 -4.87 7.67
CA THR A 354 -35.03 -6.06 6.87
C THR A 354 -34.34 -5.99 5.52
N TYR A 355 -34.03 -7.14 4.92
CA TYR A 355 -33.48 -7.18 3.56
C TYR A 355 -34.40 -6.48 2.55
N GLY A 356 -35.73 -6.58 2.73
CA GLY A 356 -36.71 -5.85 1.92
C GLY A 356 -36.57 -4.33 2.03
N GLU A 357 -36.41 -3.80 3.24
CA GLU A 357 -36.16 -2.37 3.48
C GLU A 357 -34.83 -1.93 2.87
N ILE A 358 -33.75 -2.72 3.04
CA ILE A 358 -32.43 -2.45 2.45
C ILE A 358 -32.53 -2.23 0.95
N VAL A 359 -33.23 -3.13 0.25
CA VAL A 359 -33.43 -3.05 -1.20
C VAL A 359 -34.34 -1.88 -1.59
N HIS A 360 -35.47 -1.71 -0.90
CA HIS A 360 -36.46 -0.69 -1.25
C HIS A 360 -35.95 0.73 -1.02
N ALA A 361 -35.31 0.97 0.12
CA ALA A 361 -34.77 2.27 0.51
C ALA A 361 -33.35 2.52 -0.04
N ARG A 362 -32.74 1.53 -0.72
CA ARG A 362 -31.37 1.62 -1.27
C ARG A 362 -30.34 2.04 -0.22
N LEU A 363 -30.42 1.43 0.97
CA LEU A 363 -29.62 1.83 2.13
C LEU A 363 -28.12 1.59 1.94
N VAL A 364 -27.77 0.53 1.20
CA VAL A 364 -26.40 0.04 1.08
C VAL A 364 -25.91 0.12 -0.37
N ASP A 365 -24.60 0.10 -0.55
CA ASP A 365 -24.00 0.06 -1.88
C ASP A 365 -24.17 -1.30 -2.59
N TRP A 366 -23.80 -1.35 -3.87
CA TRP A 366 -23.92 -2.57 -4.67
C TRP A 366 -23.07 -3.73 -4.14
N SER A 367 -21.90 -3.43 -3.56
CA SER A 367 -21.01 -4.44 -3.01
C SER A 367 -21.63 -5.11 -1.79
N THR A 368 -22.18 -4.31 -0.88
CA THR A 368 -22.89 -4.77 0.32
C THR A 368 -24.16 -5.54 -0.05
N LEU A 369 -24.95 -5.03 -1.00
CA LEU A 369 -26.12 -5.73 -1.49
C LEU A 369 -25.75 -7.09 -2.12
N GLY A 370 -24.66 -7.15 -2.89
CA GLY A 370 -24.14 -8.39 -3.45
C GLY A 370 -23.69 -9.40 -2.41
N MET A 371 -23.07 -8.94 -1.31
CA MET A 371 -22.68 -9.79 -0.18
C MET A 371 -23.91 -10.36 0.56
N LEU A 372 -24.94 -9.55 0.79
CA LEU A 372 -26.21 -10.02 1.35
C LEU A 372 -26.87 -11.06 0.44
N ALA A 373 -26.88 -10.82 -0.87
CA ALA A 373 -27.44 -11.76 -1.83
C ALA A 373 -26.69 -13.09 -1.86
N GLU A 374 -25.36 -13.08 -1.80
CA GLU A 374 -24.56 -14.30 -1.70
C GLU A 374 -24.94 -15.09 -0.43
N ALA A 375 -24.99 -14.42 0.72
CA ALA A 375 -25.29 -15.07 2.00
C ALA A 375 -26.69 -15.70 2.07
N PHE A 376 -27.70 -15.09 1.42
CA PHE A 376 -29.09 -15.54 1.51
C PHE A 376 -29.54 -16.46 0.37
N PHE A 377 -28.87 -16.45 -0.78
CA PHE A 377 -29.35 -17.13 -1.98
C PHE A 377 -28.37 -18.13 -2.60
N ALA A 378 -27.09 -18.16 -2.22
CA ALA A 378 -26.10 -19.04 -2.88
C ALA A 378 -26.38 -20.55 -2.73
N ASP A 379 -27.06 -20.99 -1.67
CA ASP A 379 -27.44 -22.41 -1.47
C ASP A 379 -28.76 -22.82 -2.14
N ARG A 380 -29.45 -21.90 -2.82
CA ARG A 380 -30.70 -22.26 -3.51
C ARG A 380 -30.35 -22.98 -4.80
N PRO A 381 -30.93 -24.17 -5.07
CA PRO A 381 -30.68 -24.87 -6.33
C PRO A 381 -30.97 -23.91 -7.49
N ARG A 382 -29.98 -23.78 -8.39
CA ARG A 382 -30.15 -23.02 -9.64
C ARG A 382 -31.45 -23.50 -10.30
N ILE A 383 -32.38 -22.57 -10.52
CA ILE A 383 -33.58 -22.87 -11.30
C ILE A 383 -33.05 -23.39 -12.66
N PRO A 384 -33.42 -24.62 -13.08
CA PRO A 384 -33.02 -25.11 -14.39
C PRO A 384 -33.46 -24.07 -15.42
N GLU A 385 -32.55 -23.69 -16.31
CA GLU A 385 -32.91 -22.87 -17.47
C GLU A 385 -34.02 -23.58 -18.23
N THR A 386 -35.27 -23.15 -18.02
CA THR A 386 -36.35 -23.52 -18.92
C THR A 386 -36.11 -22.72 -20.19
N GLY A 387 -35.57 -23.41 -21.20
CA GLY A 387 -35.24 -22.85 -22.49
C GLY A 387 -36.36 -21.95 -23.03
N ARG A 388 -35.96 -20.79 -23.54
CA ARG A 388 -36.70 -20.03 -24.53
C ARG A 388 -35.79 -19.74 -25.69
#